data_AF-A0AAF0V888-F1
#
_entry.id   AF-A0AAF0V888-F1
#
_cell.length_a   1.000
_cell.length_b   1.000
_cell.length_c   1.000
_cell.angle_alpha   90.00
_cell.angle_beta   90.00
_cell.angle_gamma   90.00
#
_symmetry.space_group_name_H-M   'P 1'
#
loop_
_entity.id
_entity.type
_entity.pdbx_description
1 polymer ?
#
loop_
_entity_poly.entity_id
_entity_poly.type
_entity_poly.pdbx_seq_one_letter_code
_entity_poly.pdbx_strand_id
1 'polypeptide(L)'
;MLPHVFDELGQYWNTNKFKAISEQAKKARGSLKGGSLHTGGAKTVGIIAREMEKELERTPIEPEVFKKTHVRKKENESDPDVWVEERAERTLLGLEGIGSSRQAEALDGVQIASMSAQIAKLTAVLAESKRRRVAE
;
A
#
# COMPACT_ATOMS: atom_id res chain seq x y z
N MET A 1 38.62 -12.53 11.33
CA MET A 1 38.58 -11.36 10.42
C MET A 1 39.91 -10.63 10.55
N LEU A 2 40.55 -10.28 9.43
CA LEU A 2 41.86 -9.66 9.44
C LEU A 2 41.74 -8.12 9.60
N PRO A 3 42.57 -7.48 10.43
CA PRO A 3 42.49 -6.03 10.73
C PRO A 3 42.52 -5.12 9.50
N HIS A 4 43.28 -5.47 8.46
CA HIS A 4 43.42 -4.65 7.24
C HIS A 4 42.09 -4.42 6.50
N VAL A 5 41.12 -5.34 6.63
CA VAL A 5 39.80 -5.20 6.02
C VAL A 5 39.03 -4.02 6.64
N PHE A 6 39.20 -3.78 7.94
CA PHE A 6 38.56 -2.64 8.61
C PHE A 6 39.19 -1.31 8.20
N ASP A 7 40.50 -1.28 7.95
CA ASP A 7 41.20 -0.09 7.48
C ASP A 7 40.75 0.29 6.06
N GLU A 8 40.64 -0.69 5.15
CA GLU A 8 40.13 -0.48 3.79
C GLU A 8 38.67 -0.01 3.78
N LEU A 9 37.81 -0.62 4.62
CA LEU A 9 36.42 -0.18 4.79
C LEU A 9 36.34 1.24 5.36
N GLY A 10 37.20 1.57 6.32
CA GLY A 10 37.30 2.91 6.88
C GLY A 10 37.64 3.96 5.82
N GLN A 11 38.58 3.65 4.92
CA GLN A 11 38.91 4.52 3.79
C GLN A 11 37.70 4.67 2.84
N TYR A 12 37.03 3.56 2.49
CA TYR A 12 35.85 3.58 1.63
C TYR A 12 34.69 4.41 2.21
N TRP A 13 34.37 4.24 3.50
CA TRP A 13 33.30 4.98 4.17
C TRP A 13 33.56 6.49 4.25
N ASN A 14 34.84 6.90 4.21
CA ASN A 14 35.20 8.32 4.19
C ASN A 14 35.04 8.98 2.82
N THR A 15 34.87 8.20 1.73
CA THR A 15 34.69 8.74 0.39
C THR A 15 33.38 9.53 0.24
N ASN A 16 33.41 10.56 -0.60
CA ASN A 16 32.20 11.35 -0.92
C ASN A 16 31.09 10.50 -1.54
N LYS A 17 31.45 9.47 -2.31
CA LYS A 17 30.51 8.51 -2.90
C LYS A 17 29.71 7.79 -1.82
N PHE A 18 30.39 7.22 -0.82
CA PHE A 18 29.70 6.52 0.26
C PHE A 18 28.86 7.47 1.12
N LYS A 19 29.40 8.65 1.46
CA LYS A 19 28.65 9.67 2.21
C LYS A 19 27.35 10.06 1.49
N ALA A 20 27.40 10.25 0.17
CA ALA A 20 26.21 10.57 -0.63
C ALA A 20 25.15 9.43 -0.58
N ILE A 21 25.58 8.18 -0.76
CA ILE A 21 24.69 7.00 -0.65
C ILE A 21 24.09 6.91 0.76
N SER A 22 24.90 7.11 1.78
CA SER A 22 24.49 7.07 3.18
C SER A 22 23.45 8.15 3.50
N GLU A 23 23.69 9.39 3.07
CA GLU A 23 22.74 10.50 3.25
C GLU A 23 21.43 10.27 2.48
N GLN A 24 21.50 9.75 1.24
CA GLN A 24 20.30 9.36 0.50
C GLN A 24 19.53 8.26 1.23
N ALA A 25 20.20 7.25 1.75
CA ALA A 25 19.58 6.16 2.51
C ALA A 25 18.97 6.67 3.84
N LYS A 26 19.62 7.61 4.54
CA LYS A 26 19.06 8.26 5.73
C LYS A 26 17.79 9.04 5.37
N LYS A 27 17.82 9.83 4.28
CA LYS A 27 16.63 10.55 3.78
C LYS A 27 15.50 9.60 3.40
N ALA A 28 15.82 8.47 2.76
CA ALA A 28 14.83 7.44 2.42
C ALA A 28 14.21 6.79 3.67
N ARG A 29 15.01 6.47 4.69
CA ARG A 29 14.53 5.92 5.97
C ARG A 29 13.70 6.92 6.77
N GLY A 30 14.09 8.19 6.79
CA GLY A 30 13.32 9.27 7.42
C GLY A 30 12.13 9.74 6.57
N SER A 31 11.96 9.19 5.37
CA SER A 31 10.85 9.56 4.51
C SER A 31 9.55 8.93 4.99
N LEU A 32 8.56 9.76 5.27
CA LEU A 32 7.17 9.32 5.46
C LEU A 32 6.58 8.68 4.20
N LYS A 33 7.27 8.72 3.05
CA LYS A 33 6.87 8.07 1.79
C LYS A 33 7.35 6.61 1.66
N GLY A 34 8.16 6.12 2.61
CA GLY A 34 8.74 4.78 2.62
C GLY A 34 7.78 3.63 2.98
N GLY A 35 8.35 2.48 3.34
CA GLY A 35 7.60 1.26 3.69
C GLY A 35 6.72 1.42 4.94
N SER A 36 5.70 0.58 5.03
CA SER A 36 4.73 0.56 6.15
C SER A 36 5.44 0.24 7.47
N LEU A 37 5.20 1.04 8.52
CA LEU A 37 5.73 0.76 9.85
C LEU A 37 4.87 -0.31 10.55
N HIS A 38 5.47 -1.45 10.92
CA HIS A 38 4.80 -2.56 11.60
C HIS A 38 5.28 -2.72 13.06
N THR A 39 4.39 -3.17 13.95
CA THR A 39 4.66 -3.45 15.37
C THR A 39 5.13 -4.89 15.64
N GLY A 40 5.13 -5.77 14.63
CA GLY A 40 5.49 -7.19 14.77
C GLY A 40 6.95 -7.47 15.14
N GLY A 41 7.81 -6.44 15.15
CA GLY A 41 9.22 -6.58 15.47
C GLY A 41 9.93 -7.51 14.49
N ALA A 42 10.65 -8.50 15.03
CA ALA A 42 11.36 -9.52 14.24
C ALA A 42 10.44 -10.64 13.71
N LYS A 43 9.18 -10.72 14.17
CA LYS A 43 8.24 -11.71 13.65
C LYS A 43 7.80 -11.32 12.24
N THR A 44 7.81 -12.30 11.33
CA THR A 44 7.26 -12.11 10.00
C THR A 44 5.73 -12.11 10.05
N VAL A 45 5.09 -11.46 9.09
CA VAL A 45 3.63 -11.46 8.94
C VAL A 45 3.08 -12.90 8.89
N GLY A 46 3.78 -13.83 8.25
CA GLY A 46 3.37 -15.24 8.19
C GLY A 46 3.43 -15.97 9.54
N ILE A 47 4.39 -15.64 10.41
CA ILE A 47 4.40 -16.17 11.79
C ILE A 47 3.19 -15.64 12.55
N ILE A 48 2.91 -14.33 12.43
CA ILE A 48 1.79 -13.69 13.10
C ILE A 48 0.45 -14.25 12.61
N ALA A 49 0.30 -14.49 11.30
CA ALA A 49 -0.90 -15.13 10.75
C ALA A 49 -1.12 -16.53 11.33
N ARG A 50 -0.07 -17.36 11.45
CA ARG A 50 -0.17 -18.70 12.07
C ARG A 50 -0.49 -18.64 13.57
N GLU A 51 -0.04 -17.61 14.28
CA GLU A 51 -0.43 -17.39 15.67
C GLU A 51 -1.92 -17.03 15.75
N MET A 52 -2.39 -16.14 14.88
CA MET A 52 -3.80 -15.78 14.78
C MET A 52 -4.70 -16.95 14.35
N GLU A 53 -4.24 -17.85 13.48
CA GLU A 53 -4.96 -19.07 13.11
C GLU A 53 -5.31 -19.93 14.33
N LYS A 54 -4.38 -20.02 15.29
CA LYS A 54 -4.58 -20.77 16.53
C LYS A 54 -5.49 -20.02 17.51
N GLU A 55 -5.37 -18.69 17.59
CA GLU A 55 -6.20 -17.85 18.47
C GLU A 55 -7.67 -17.82 18.01
N LEU A 56 -7.91 -17.80 16.69
CA LEU A 56 -9.24 -17.65 16.11
C LEU A 56 -9.88 -18.99 15.73
N GLU A 57 -9.12 -20.09 15.77
CA GLU A 57 -9.51 -21.43 15.28
C GLU A 57 -10.02 -21.43 13.82
N ARG A 58 -9.58 -20.43 13.03
CA ARG A 58 -9.89 -20.26 11.61
C ARG A 58 -8.75 -19.55 10.91
N THR A 59 -8.71 -19.65 9.58
CA THR A 59 -7.79 -18.84 8.78
C THR A 59 -8.12 -17.34 8.93
N PRO A 60 -7.18 -16.50 9.38
CA PRO A 60 -7.38 -15.06 9.48
C PRO A 60 -7.40 -14.43 8.09
N ILE A 61 -8.23 -13.41 7.91
CA ILE A 61 -8.25 -12.65 6.66
C ILE A 61 -7.13 -11.61 6.65
N GLU A 62 -6.69 -11.21 5.46
CA GLU A 62 -5.59 -10.25 5.30
C GLU A 62 -5.80 -8.93 6.07
N PRO A 63 -7.00 -8.30 6.07
CA PRO A 63 -7.24 -7.08 6.86
C PRO A 63 -7.03 -7.29 8.37
N GLU A 64 -7.40 -8.46 8.92
CA GLU A 64 -7.22 -8.78 10.34
C GLU A 64 -5.74 -8.89 10.70
N VAL A 65 -4.96 -9.59 9.86
CA VAL A 65 -3.51 -9.72 10.04
C VAL A 65 -2.84 -8.35 9.90
N PHE A 66 -3.28 -7.54 8.93
CA PHE A 66 -2.78 -6.19 8.74
C PHE A 66 -3.05 -5.30 9.95
N LYS A 67 -4.29 -5.29 10.45
CA LYS A 67 -4.68 -4.53 11.64
C LYS A 67 -3.88 -4.95 12.87
N LYS A 68 -3.72 -6.25 13.13
CA LYS A 68 -2.92 -6.79 14.26
C LYS A 68 -1.46 -6.30 14.22
N THR A 69 -0.89 -6.12 13.03
CA THR A 69 0.53 -5.76 12.84
C THR A 69 0.79 -4.26 12.72
N HIS A 70 -0.24 -3.43 12.55
CA HIS A 70 -0.10 -1.99 12.31
C HIS A 70 -0.87 -1.12 13.32
N VAL A 71 -1.52 -1.74 14.29
CA VAL A 71 -2.04 -1.09 15.50
C VAL A 71 -1.03 -1.26 16.64
N ARG A 72 -0.86 -0.20 17.44
CA ARG A 72 -0.02 -0.22 18.64
C ARG A 72 -0.66 -1.14 19.67
N LYS A 73 0.19 -1.84 20.43
CA LYS A 73 -0.29 -2.68 21.54
C LYS A 73 -1.07 -1.81 22.52
N LYS A 74 -2.29 -2.20 22.84
CA LYS A 74 -3.10 -1.58 23.89
C LYS A 74 -2.56 -1.95 25.28
N GLU A 75 -2.71 -1.02 26.22
CA GLU A 75 -2.43 -1.30 27.63
C GLU A 75 -3.65 -1.98 28.26
N ASN A 76 -4.86 -1.49 27.95
CA ASN A 76 -6.13 -2.06 28.37
C ASN A 76 -7.02 -2.40 27.17
N GLU A 77 -7.89 -3.40 27.30
CA GLU A 77 -8.83 -3.81 26.23
C GLU A 77 -9.74 -2.64 25.78
N SER A 78 -10.13 -1.78 26.73
CA SER A 78 -11.00 -0.61 26.51
C SER A 78 -10.32 0.54 25.75
N ASP A 79 -8.98 0.52 25.61
CA ASP A 79 -8.26 1.59 24.94
C ASP A 79 -8.60 1.60 23.44
N PRO A 80 -8.66 2.79 22.80
CA PRO A 80 -8.87 2.86 21.37
C PRO A 80 -7.71 2.22 20.60
N ASP A 81 -7.99 1.70 19.41
CA ASP A 81 -6.94 1.28 18.48
C ASP A 81 -6.15 2.53 18.06
N VAL A 82 -4.83 2.54 18.33
CA VAL A 82 -3.94 3.61 17.88
C VAL A 82 -3.05 3.07 16.76
N TRP A 83 -3.22 3.60 15.56
CA TRP A 83 -2.38 3.23 14.41
C TRP A 83 -0.93 3.64 14.60
N VAL A 84 0.00 2.82 14.09
CA VAL A 84 1.43 3.17 14.08
C VAL A 84 1.66 4.42 13.24
N GLU A 85 0.96 4.51 12.11
CA GLU A 85 0.95 5.65 11.21
C GLU A 85 -0.42 5.78 10.51
N GLU A 86 -0.81 7.02 10.17
CA GLU A 86 -2.06 7.34 9.45
C GLU A 86 -2.16 6.63 8.09
N ARG A 87 -1.03 6.29 7.47
CA ARG A 87 -1.01 5.50 6.23
C ARG A 87 -1.57 4.11 6.45
N ALA A 88 -1.23 3.45 7.55
CA ALA A 88 -1.69 2.09 7.82
C ALA A 88 -3.21 2.04 7.94
N GLU A 89 -3.80 3.03 8.61
CA GLU A 89 -5.26 3.19 8.67
C GLU A 89 -5.89 3.30 7.27
N ARG A 90 -5.34 4.16 6.41
CA ARG A 90 -5.79 4.28 5.01
C ARG A 90 -5.63 2.98 4.22
N THR A 91 -4.55 2.24 4.46
CA THR A 91 -4.31 0.94 3.81
C THR A 91 -5.36 -0.08 4.25
N LEU A 92 -5.69 -0.16 5.55
CA LEU A 92 -6.74 -1.06 6.04
C LEU A 92 -8.09 -0.70 5.40
N LEU A 93 -8.46 0.57 5.37
CA LEU A 93 -9.69 1.02 4.71
C LEU A 93 -9.72 0.61 3.22
N GLY A 94 -8.58 0.69 2.54
CA GLY A 94 -8.45 0.21 1.16
C GLY A 94 -8.59 -1.30 1.01
N LEU A 95 -8.14 -2.09 1.99
CA LEU A 95 -8.27 -3.55 2.01
C LEU A 95 -9.69 -4.02 2.36
N GLU A 96 -10.39 -3.29 3.25
CA GLU A 96 -11.75 -3.63 3.70
C GLU A 96 -12.84 -3.27 2.68
N GLY A 97 -12.56 -2.36 1.75
CA GLY A 97 -13.42 -2.09 0.61
C GLY A 97 -13.18 -0.72 0.01
N ILE A 98 -12.88 -0.66 -1.29
CA ILE A 98 -13.28 0.42 -2.21
C ILE A 98 -13.41 1.81 -1.55
N GLY A 99 -12.34 2.60 -1.41
CA GLY A 99 -12.55 3.91 -0.78
C GLY A 99 -11.40 4.87 -0.55
N SER A 100 -10.31 4.85 -1.34
CA SER A 100 -9.40 6.02 -1.34
C SER A 100 -8.47 6.06 -2.54
N SER A 101 -8.98 5.80 -3.76
CA SER A 101 -8.31 6.45 -4.88
C SER A 101 -8.61 7.94 -4.75
N ARG A 102 -7.57 8.76 -4.59
CA ARG A 102 -7.65 10.20 -4.87
C ARG A 102 -7.87 10.47 -6.38
N GLN A 103 -8.69 9.62 -7.02
CA GLN A 103 -9.14 9.68 -8.41
C GLN A 103 -10.67 9.61 -8.52
N ALA A 104 -11.39 9.39 -7.42
CA ALA A 104 -12.81 9.70 -7.38
C ALA A 104 -12.97 11.22 -7.18
N GLU A 105 -12.68 12.01 -8.22
CA GLU A 105 -13.44 13.24 -8.38
C GLU A 105 -14.91 12.83 -8.39
N ALA A 106 -15.75 13.48 -7.58
CA ALA A 106 -17.17 13.24 -7.58
C ALA A 106 -17.68 13.55 -9.00
N LEU A 107 -17.79 12.53 -9.85
CA LEU A 107 -18.41 12.65 -11.15
C LEU A 107 -19.86 13.03 -10.87
N ASP A 108 -20.20 14.30 -11.13
CA ASP A 108 -21.54 14.79 -10.93
C ASP A 108 -22.52 13.99 -11.81
N GLY A 109 -23.75 13.79 -11.35
CA GLY A 109 -24.75 12.99 -12.06
C GLY A 109 -24.97 13.44 -13.51
N VAL A 110 -24.76 14.74 -13.76
CA VAL A 110 -24.79 15.35 -15.09
C VAL A 110 -23.65 14.83 -15.99
N GLN A 111 -22.44 14.69 -15.44
CA GLN A 111 -21.29 14.17 -16.18
C GLN A 111 -21.48 12.70 -16.54
N ILE A 112 -22.02 11.89 -15.62
CA ILE A 112 -22.33 10.47 -15.85
C ILE A 112 -23.40 10.31 -16.94
N ALA A 113 -24.46 11.11 -16.88
CA ALA A 113 -25.52 11.09 -17.90
C ALA A 113 -24.99 11.49 -19.28
N SER A 114 -24.13 12.51 -19.34
CA SER A 114 -23.47 12.96 -20.58
C SER A 114 -22.57 11.87 -21.18
N MET A 115 -21.71 11.24 -20.36
CA MET A 115 -20.86 10.13 -20.80
C MET A 115 -21.69 8.94 -21.29
N SER A 116 -22.77 8.60 -20.58
CA SER A 116 -23.68 7.52 -20.97
C SER A 116 -24.34 7.79 -22.33
N ALA A 117 -24.79 9.02 -22.57
CA ALA A 117 -25.34 9.43 -23.86
C ALA A 117 -24.30 9.35 -24.99
N GLN A 118 -23.04 9.72 -24.74
CA GLN A 118 -21.96 9.58 -25.73
C GLN A 118 -21.67 8.11 -26.07
N ILE A 119 -21.65 7.24 -25.07
CA ILE A 119 -21.46 5.79 -25.27
C ILE A 119 -22.60 5.22 -26.12
N ALA A 120 -23.85 5.58 -25.82
CA ALA A 120 -25.00 5.15 -26.61
C ALA A 120 -24.89 5.60 -28.08
N LYS A 121 -24.48 6.85 -28.31
CA LYS A 121 -24.28 7.39 -29.66
C LYS A 121 -23.18 6.66 -30.43
N LEU A 122 -22.03 6.42 -29.80
CA LEU A 122 -20.93 5.66 -30.41
C LEU A 122 -21.33 4.21 -30.72
N THR A 123 -22.11 3.60 -29.84
CA THR A 123 -22.61 2.23 -30.03
C THR A 123 -23.54 2.15 -31.25
N ALA A 124 -24.42 3.14 -31.42
CA ALA A 124 -25.29 3.22 -32.60
C ALA A 124 -24.49 3.40 -33.90
N VAL A 125 -23.51 4.30 -33.91
CA VAL A 125 -22.63 4.53 -35.07
C VAL A 125 -21.84 3.27 -35.43
N LEU A 126 -21.32 2.56 -34.42
CA LEU A 126 -20.60 1.31 -34.64
C LEU A 126 -21.51 0.22 -35.22
N ALA A 127 -22.75 0.11 -34.73
CA ALA A 127 -23.73 -0.84 -35.25
C ALA A 127 -24.08 -0.53 -36.71
N GLU A 128 -24.24 0.74 -37.07
CA GLU A 128 -24.51 1.17 -38.43
C GLU A 128 -23.32 0.91 -39.36
N SER A 129 -22.10 1.23 -38.93
CA SER A 129 -20.86 0.94 -39.68
C SER A 129 -20.69 -0.55 -39.95
N LYS A 130 -20.96 -1.40 -38.95
CA LYS A 130 -20.95 -2.86 -39.11
C LYS A 130 -21.99 -3.34 -40.13
N ARG A 131 -23.20 -2.79 -40.13
CA ARG A 131 -24.25 -3.14 -41.11
C ARG A 131 -23.85 -2.74 -42.54
N ARG A 132 -23.24 -1.57 -42.72
CA ARG A 132 -22.76 -1.11 -44.04
C ARG A 132 -21.68 -2.04 -44.62
N ARG A 133 -20.74 -2.51 -43.80
CA ARG A 133 -19.69 -3.45 -44.22
C ARG A 133 -20.17 -4.87 -44.55
N VAL A 134 -21.37 -5.25 -44.13
CA VAL A 134 -21.97 -6.57 -44.43
C VAL A 134 -22.84 -6.51 -45.70
N ALA A 135 -23.23 -5.32 -46.14
CA ALA A 135 -24.03 -5.10 -47.34
C ALA A 135 -23.19 -4.75 -48.58
N GLU A 136 -21.87 -4.61 -48.44
CA GLU A 136 -20.87 -4.53 -49.52
C GLU A 136 -20.26 -5.91 -49.78
#